data_AF-A0A3S0E0N9-F1
#
_entry.id   AF-A0A3S0E0N9-F1
#
_cell.length_a   1.000
_cell.length_b   1.000
_cell.length_c   1.000
_cell.angle_alpha   90.00
_cell.angle_beta   90.00
_cell.angle_gamma   90.00
#
_symmetry.space_group_name_H-M   'P 1'
#
loop_
_entity.id
_entity.type
_entity.pdbx_description
1 polymer ?
#
loop_
_entity_poly.entity_id
_entity_poly.type
_entity_poly.pdbx_seq_one_letter_code
_entity_poly.pdbx_strand_id
1 'polypeptide(L)'
;MKTITCDFDHTLQFENGKPNERTLELLRSFQAQVIVISTRRNTPENMAEVEAFCNKNNLTISKIVLVSNEVEKLNQALAVQSDLHFDDSEEALLLFDK
;
A
#
# COMPACT_ATOMS: atom_id res chain seq x y z
N MET A 1 -2.71 0.77 -17.94
CA MET A 1 -2.40 1.62 -16.78
C MET A 1 -1.58 0.77 -15.83
N LYS A 2 -0.47 1.27 -15.27
CA LYS A 2 0.33 0.47 -14.32
C LYS A 2 -0.42 0.33 -13.00
N THR A 3 -0.26 -0.81 -12.33
CA THR A 3 -0.76 -1.05 -10.96
C THR A 3 0.41 -0.99 -10.00
N ILE A 4 0.30 -0.20 -8.95
CA ILE A 4 1.27 -0.13 -7.87
C ILE A 4 0.55 -0.52 -6.58
N THR A 5 1.14 -1.45 -5.85
CA THR A 5 0.66 -1.84 -4.53
C THR A 5 1.58 -1.26 -3.47
N CYS A 6 1.03 -0.85 -2.34
CA CYS A 6 1.83 -0.39 -1.21
C CYS A 6 1.30 -0.92 0.11
N ASP A 7 2.20 -1.26 1.02
CA ASP A 7 1.86 -1.43 2.43
C ASP A 7 1.51 -0.08 3.08
N PHE A 8 0.91 -0.13 4.26
CA PHE A 8 0.50 1.05 5.01
C PHE A 8 1.49 1.42 6.13
N ASP A 9 1.74 0.51 7.06
CA ASP A 9 2.49 0.79 8.28
C ASP A 9 3.98 0.85 7.95
N HIS A 10 4.70 1.86 8.45
CA HIS A 10 6.09 2.21 8.10
C HIS A 10 6.39 2.50 6.62
N THR A 11 5.48 2.17 5.71
CA THR A 11 5.58 2.45 4.28
C THR A 11 4.94 3.78 3.90
N LEU A 12 3.65 3.98 4.24
CA LEU A 12 2.92 5.23 4.03
C LEU A 12 2.87 6.10 5.29
N GLN A 13 2.76 5.46 6.46
CA GLN A 13 2.64 6.13 7.75
C GLN A 13 3.61 5.51 8.75
N PHE A 14 4.41 6.33 9.44
CA PHE A 14 5.26 5.86 10.53
C PHE A 14 4.44 5.63 11.82
N GLU A 15 4.97 4.86 12.78
CA GLU A 15 4.32 4.59 14.09
C GLU A 15 3.82 5.82 14.83
N ASN A 16 4.46 6.98 14.65
CA ASN A 16 4.05 8.25 15.27
C ASN A 16 2.87 8.93 14.55
N GLY A 17 2.26 8.25 13.58
CA GLY A 17 1.16 8.72 12.76
C GLY A 17 1.57 9.70 11.65
N LYS A 18 2.86 10.07 11.54
CA LYS A 18 3.33 11.00 10.52
C LYS A 18 3.45 10.31 9.16
N PRO A 19 3.19 11.05 8.07
CA PRO A 19 3.37 10.53 6.74
C PRO A 19 4.83 10.27 6.39
N ASN A 20 5.05 9.21 5.63
CA ASN A 20 6.28 9.00 4.88
C ASN A 20 6.19 9.79 3.56
N GLU A 21 6.54 11.08 3.60
CA GLU A 21 6.39 11.99 2.46
C GLU A 21 7.12 11.50 1.21
N ARG A 22 8.26 10.82 1.36
CA ARG A 22 9.02 10.30 0.21
C ARG A 22 8.23 9.25 -0.56
N THR A 23 7.61 8.29 0.14
CA THR A 23 6.78 7.27 -0.50
C THR A 23 5.55 7.90 -1.13
N LEU A 24 4.90 8.84 -0.43
CA LEU A 24 3.73 9.54 -0.95
C LEU A 24 4.04 10.36 -2.21
N GLU A 25 5.14 11.11 -2.24
CA GLU A 25 5.59 11.86 -3.40
C GLU A 25 5.86 10.94 -4.61
N LEU A 26 6.53 9.81 -4.38
CA LEU A 26 6.76 8.80 -5.43
C LEU A 26 5.44 8.28 -5.98
N LEU A 27 4.52 7.84 -5.10
CA LEU A 27 3.21 7.32 -5.52
C LEU A 27 2.38 8.35 -6.29
N ARG A 28 2.35 9.61 -5.85
CA ARG A 28 1.66 10.71 -6.55
C ARG A 28 2.31 11.04 -7.90
N SER A 29 3.62 10.83 -8.05
CA SER A 29 4.33 11.07 -9.31
C SER A 29 4.05 10.02 -10.38
N PHE A 30 3.63 8.81 -9.97
CA PHE A 30 3.25 7.77 -10.90
C PHE A 30 1.85 8.03 -11.47
N GLN A 31 1.73 8.02 -12.80
CA GLN A 31 0.44 7.91 -13.48
C GLN A 31 -0.05 6.45 -13.42
N ALA A 32 -0.34 5.97 -12.20
CA ALA A 32 -0.64 4.57 -11.91
C ALA A 32 -1.89 4.41 -11.04
N GLN A 33 -2.44 3.21 -11.06
CA GLN A 33 -3.44 2.76 -10.10
C GLN A 33 -2.75 2.40 -8.79
N VAL A 34 -3.09 3.07 -7.69
CA VAL A 34 -2.52 2.73 -6.37
C VAL A 34 -3.50 1.88 -5.58
N ILE A 35 -3.03 0.74 -5.06
CA ILE A 35 -3.80 -0.16 -4.18
C ILE A 35 -3.03 -0.31 -2.87
N VAL A 36 -3.68 -0.02 -1.75
CA VAL A 36 -3.08 -0.27 -0.43
C VAL A 36 -3.36 -1.71 -0.03
N ILE A 37 -2.34 -2.47 0.35
CA ILE A 37 -2.45 -3.84 0.86
C ILE A 37 -1.73 -3.90 2.21
N SER A 38 -2.47 -4.11 3.30
CA SER A 38 -1.91 -4.05 4.66
C SER A 38 -2.26 -5.28 5.49
N THR A 39 -1.35 -5.68 6.38
CA THR A 39 -1.58 -6.74 7.37
C THR A 39 -2.39 -6.29 8.60
N ARG A 40 -2.90 -5.05 8.60
CA ARG A 40 -3.86 -4.61 9.61
C ARG A 40 -5.09 -5.53 9.62
N ARG A 41 -5.65 -5.76 10.82
CA ARG A 41 -6.87 -6.55 11.01
C ARG A 41 -7.97 -6.06 10.08
N ASN A 42 -8.65 -6.98 9.40
CA ASN A 42 -9.76 -6.65 8.50
C ASN A 42 -10.99 -6.22 9.29
N THR A 43 -11.03 -4.94 9.67
CA THR A 43 -12.16 -4.29 10.35
C THR A 43 -12.52 -2.98 9.65
N PRO A 44 -13.79 -2.53 9.74
CA PRO A 44 -14.21 -1.26 9.17
C PRO A 44 -13.42 -0.05 9.68
N GLU A 45 -13.00 -0.07 10.95
CA GLU A 45 -12.23 1.01 11.58
C GLU A 45 -10.86 1.16 10.93
N ASN A 46 -10.15 0.04 10.70
CA ASN A 46 -8.84 0.07 10.05
C ASN A 46 -8.96 0.51 8.59
N MET A 47 -9.98 0.06 7.86
CA MET A 47 -10.25 0.55 6.50
C MET A 47 -10.46 2.06 6.48
N ALA A 48 -11.32 2.57 7.38
CA ALA A 48 -11.62 3.99 7.47
C ALA A 48 -10.39 4.83 7.85
N GLU A 49 -9.52 4.31 8.72
CA GLU A 49 -8.27 4.98 9.09
C GLU A 49 -7.31 5.10 7.90
N VAL A 50 -7.10 4.01 7.16
CA VAL A 50 -6.26 3.99 5.96
C VAL A 50 -6.80 4.93 4.90
N GLU A 51 -8.11 4.89 4.63
CA GLU A 51 -8.77 5.78 3.68
C GLU A 51 -8.66 7.25 4.09
N ALA A 52 -8.95 7.57 5.35
CA ALA A 52 -8.84 8.91 5.90
C ALA A 52 -7.40 9.44 5.81
N PHE A 53 -6.41 8.60 6.11
CA PHE A 53 -5.01 8.95 5.97
C PHE A 53 -4.64 9.25 4.51
N CYS A 54 -5.02 8.39 3.56
CA CYS A 54 -4.72 8.60 2.14
C CYS A 54 -5.37 9.88 1.62
N ASN A 55 -6.64 10.13 1.98
CA ASN A 55 -7.37 11.34 1.60
C ASN A 55 -6.74 12.61 2.19
N LYS A 56 -6.40 12.60 3.49
CA LYS A 56 -5.73 13.71 4.16
C LYS A 56 -4.40 14.07 3.50
N ASN A 57 -3.72 13.07 2.95
CA ASN A 57 -2.43 13.21 2.28
C ASN A 57 -2.56 13.21 0.75
N ASN A 58 -3.71 13.57 0.16
CA ASN A 58 -3.86 13.72 -1.30
C ASN A 58 -3.35 12.51 -2.11
N LEU A 59 -3.49 11.29 -1.60
CA LEU A 59 -3.14 10.06 -2.30
C LEU A 59 -4.44 9.41 -2.81
N THR A 60 -4.65 9.45 -4.11
CA THR A 60 -5.78 8.76 -4.74
C THR A 60 -5.50 7.26 -4.80
N ILE A 61 -6.26 6.49 -4.03
CA ILE A 61 -6.19 5.03 -4.01
C ILE A 61 -7.43 4.46 -4.72
N SER A 62 -7.26 3.32 -5.39
CA SER A 62 -8.35 2.63 -6.08
C SER A 62 -8.99 1.54 -5.24
N LYS A 63 -8.24 0.97 -4.29
CA LYS A 63 -8.68 -0.11 -3.42
C LYS A 63 -7.82 -0.19 -2.16
N ILE A 64 -8.43 -0.61 -1.06
CA ILE A 64 -7.75 -1.05 0.16
C ILE A 64 -8.01 -2.56 0.29
N VAL A 65 -6.97 -3.32 0.59
CA VAL A 65 -7.03 -4.76 0.85
C VAL A 65 -6.38 -5.02 2.20
N LEU A 66 -7.16 -5.49 3.17
CA LEU A 66 -6.66 -5.89 4.47
C LEU A 66 -6.52 -7.41 4.52
N VAL A 67 -5.32 -7.89 4.86
CA VAL A 67 -4.94 -9.30 4.88
C VAL A 67 -4.43 -9.71 6.24
N SER A 68 -4.33 -11.02 6.50
CA SER A 68 -4.00 -11.52 7.84
C SER A 68 -2.50 -11.72 8.09
N ASN A 69 -1.68 -11.73 7.04
CA ASN A 69 -0.23 -11.99 7.09
C ASN A 69 0.48 -11.57 5.79
N GLU A 70 1.82 -11.59 5.82
CA GLU A 70 2.68 -11.18 4.69
C GLU A 70 2.53 -12.07 3.45
N VAL A 71 2.30 -13.38 3.63
CA VAL A 71 2.09 -14.30 2.49
C VAL A 71 0.83 -13.93 1.72
N GLU A 72 -0.26 -13.63 2.42
CA GLU A 72 -1.49 -13.11 1.81
C GLU A 72 -1.26 -11.75 1.15
N LYS A 73 -0.45 -10.86 1.74
CA LYS A 73 -0.12 -9.56 1.16
C LYS A 73 0.54 -9.73 -0.22
N LEU A 74 1.57 -10.56 -0.29
CA LEU A 74 2.29 -10.84 -1.54
C LEU A 74 1.38 -11.53 -2.58
N ASN A 75 0.54 -12.49 -2.15
CA ASN A 75 -0.43 -13.13 -3.02
C ASN A 75 -1.45 -12.13 -3.58
N GLN A 76 -1.90 -11.15 -2.78
CA GLN A 76 -2.79 -10.10 -3.25
C GLN A 76 -2.10 -9.16 -4.22
N ALA A 77 -0.84 -8.80 -3.97
CA ALA A 77 -0.04 -7.98 -4.89
C ALA A 77 0.12 -8.67 -6.26
N LEU A 78 0.39 -9.97 -6.27
CA LEU A 78 0.41 -10.82 -7.46
C LEU A 78 -0.96 -10.90 -8.15
N ALA A 79 -2.03 -11.14 -7.39
CA ALA A 79 -3.38 -11.30 -7.92
C ALA A 79 -3.91 -10.04 -8.62
N VAL A 80 -3.52 -8.85 -8.15
CA VAL A 80 -3.84 -7.58 -8.82
C VAL A 80 -2.86 -7.21 -9.93
N GLN A 81 -1.92 -8.11 -10.25
CA GLN A 81 -0.87 -7.92 -11.26
C GLN A 81 -0.08 -6.64 -11.02
N SER A 82 0.35 -6.43 -9.78
CA SER A 82 1.14 -5.25 -9.40
C SER A 82 2.44 -5.19 -10.21
N ASP A 83 2.70 -4.05 -10.83
CA ASP A 83 3.97 -3.77 -11.53
C ASP A 83 5.09 -3.41 -10.54
N LEU A 84 4.73 -2.91 -9.36
CA LEU A 84 5.66 -2.50 -8.32
C LEU A 84 4.97 -2.57 -6.95
N HIS A 85 5.66 -3.17 -5.97
CA HIS A 85 5.21 -3.20 -4.59
C HIS A 85 6.15 -2.39 -3.69
N PHE A 86 5.59 -1.44 -2.94
CA PHE A 86 6.31 -0.72 -1.86
C PHE A 86 5.95 -1.35 -0.52
N ASP A 87 6.95 -1.74 0.24
CA ASP A 87 6.79 -2.34 1.56
C ASP A 87 8.08 -2.06 2.36
N ASP A 88 7.97 -1.89 3.67
CA ASP A 88 9.08 -1.62 4.58
C ASP A 88 9.76 -2.91 5.06
N SER A 89 9.11 -4.05 4.90
CA SER A 89 9.68 -5.35 5.22
C SER A 89 10.74 -5.77 4.18
N GLU A 90 11.89 -6.24 4.65
CA GLU A 90 12.96 -6.77 3.79
C GLU A 90 12.50 -8.02 3.01
N GLU A 91 11.42 -8.68 3.43
CA GLU A 91 10.86 -9.88 2.80
C GLU A 91 10.06 -9.61 1.52
N ALA A 92 9.71 -8.34 1.23
CA ALA A 92 8.75 -7.97 0.19
C ALA A 92 9.34 -7.38 -1.11
N LEU A 93 10.67 -7.34 -1.25
CA LEU A 93 11.35 -6.87 -2.47
C LEU A 93 11.32 -7.95 -3.58
N LEU A 94 10.12 -8.18 -4.14
CA LEU A 94 9.93 -8.99 -5.33
C LEU A 94 9.74 -8.07 -6.54
N LEU A 95 10.74 -8.04 -7.44
CA LEU A 95 10.55 -7.54 -8.79
C LEU A 95 9.81 -8.63 -9.58
N PHE A 96 8.57 -8.37 -9.97
CA PHE A 96 7.86 -9.25 -10.89
C PHE A 96 8.42 -9.04 -12.29
N ASP A 97 9.33 -9.93 -12.71
CA ASP A 97 9.72 -10.03 -14.12
C ASP A 97 8.50 -10.53 -14.91
N LYS A 98 8.14 -9.79 -15.96
CA LYS A 98 6.98 -10.06 -16.80
C LYS A 98 7.22 -11.16 -17.83
#